data_AF-A0A0L0VI77-F1
#
_entry.id   AF-A0A0L0VI77-F1
#
_cell.length_a   1.000
_cell.length_b   1.000
_cell.length_c   1.000
_cell.angle_alpha   90.00
_cell.angle_beta   90.00
_cell.angle_gamma   90.00
#
_symmetry.space_group_name_H-M   'P 1'
#
loop_
_entity.id
_entity.type
_entity.pdbx_description
1 polymer ?
#
loop_
_entity_poly.entity_id
_entity_poly.type
_entity_poly.pdbx_seq_one_letter_code
_entity_poly.pdbx_strand_id
1 'polypeptide(L)'
;MLVGVAVSANLLNSDQQYENIVKKNFALITAGNEMKWGPLEKAYGQIDFQEADQIYEYIKKNNKLLRIHTLFAQSQNPEWVKNLESQQVKSAMVNILDKVIQRYSERAIAIDVCNEILEDSGTLRNTVWVQKLTQTYVEFVYTTARQLATKYNKNLQLYLNDYGIEGIGPKSDAMLKLATDLNKKGILDAVGFQGHFIVGQVPKDLQTNLERFTNAGLKVAITELDVRIENIAQGITPEKQAQKANDYKFVFETCQKVGCVSVTVWGVTPKDSWVGKYGFFPGAGEALLFDSNYQPTPAMKELSQDLFQG
;
A
#
# COMPACT_ATOMS: atom_id res chain seq x y z
N MET A 1 9.38 -12.38 6.71
CA MET A 1 8.45 -11.31 6.24
C MET A 1 8.97 -9.98 6.75
N LEU A 2 8.98 -8.92 5.93
CA LEU A 2 9.36 -7.57 6.37
C LEU A 2 8.21 -6.87 7.10
N VAL A 3 8.53 -5.99 8.04
CA VAL A 3 7.55 -5.10 8.65
C VAL A 3 7.81 -3.67 8.20
N GLY A 4 6.76 -3.02 7.68
CA GLY A 4 6.82 -1.70 7.10
C GLY A 4 5.83 -0.71 7.70
N VAL A 5 6.00 0.56 7.33
CA VAL A 5 5.10 1.65 7.73
C VAL A 5 4.95 2.67 6.61
N ALA A 6 3.74 3.22 6.47
CA ALA A 6 3.50 4.40 5.67
C ALA A 6 3.92 5.66 6.42
N VAL A 7 4.64 6.55 5.72
CA VAL A 7 5.19 7.78 6.29
C VAL A 7 4.81 9.00 5.46
N SER A 8 4.98 10.18 6.05
CA SER A 8 4.98 11.45 5.32
C SER A 8 6.32 12.15 5.47
N ALA A 9 6.73 12.89 4.43
CA ALA A 9 7.98 13.63 4.42
C ALA A 9 8.02 14.68 5.55
N ASN A 10 6.90 15.39 5.75
CA ASN A 10 6.79 16.42 6.77
C ASN A 10 7.04 15.88 8.18
N LEU A 11 6.44 14.74 8.56
CA LEU A 11 6.59 14.20 9.91
C LEU A 11 7.99 13.62 10.16
N LEU A 12 8.59 12.97 9.17
CA LEU A 12 9.98 12.49 9.28
C LEU A 12 10.97 13.64 9.55
N ASN A 13 10.69 14.83 9.02
CA ASN A 13 11.56 15.99 9.16
C ASN A 13 11.25 16.85 10.40
N SER A 14 9.99 16.89 10.84
CA SER A 14 9.54 17.84 11.88
C SER A 14 9.28 17.22 13.25
N ASP A 15 9.12 15.89 13.33
CA ASP A 15 8.83 15.19 14.59
C ASP A 15 9.87 14.10 14.90
N GLN A 16 10.76 14.39 15.84
CA GLN A 16 11.85 13.50 16.22
C GLN A 16 11.36 12.22 16.93
N GLN A 17 10.21 12.25 17.62
CA GLN A 17 9.66 11.05 18.25
C GLN A 17 9.06 10.11 17.20
N TYR A 18 8.36 10.70 16.22
CA TYR A 18 7.88 9.99 15.03
C TYR A 18 9.04 9.31 14.28
N GLU A 19 10.09 10.06 13.93
CA GLU A 19 11.25 9.54 13.21
C GLU A 19 11.94 8.40 13.99
N ASN A 20 12.12 8.56 15.30
CA ASN A 20 12.72 7.53 16.15
C ASN A 20 11.92 6.22 16.13
N ILE A 21 10.58 6.29 16.15
CA ILE A 21 9.72 5.10 16.04
C ILE A 21 9.86 4.45 14.67
N VAL A 22 9.79 5.25 13.60
CA VAL A 22 9.95 4.73 12.23
C VAL A 22 11.29 4.00 12.10
N LYS A 23 12.37 4.66 12.53
CA LYS A 23 13.74 4.14 12.46
C LYS A 23 13.92 2.87 13.26
N LYS A 24 13.39 2.80 14.48
CA LYS A 24 13.59 1.66 15.38
C LYS A 24 12.80 0.42 14.97
N ASN A 25 11.56 0.59 14.49
CA ASN A 25 10.61 -0.53 14.43
C ASN A 25 10.35 -1.05 13.01
N PHE A 26 10.66 -0.29 11.95
CA PHE A 26 10.24 -0.66 10.59
C PHE A 26 11.41 -0.75 9.62
N ALA A 27 11.42 -1.78 8.78
CA ALA A 27 12.46 -2.02 7.77
C ALA A 27 12.05 -1.55 6.36
N LEU A 28 10.75 -1.51 6.09
CA LEU A 28 10.16 -1.11 4.81
C LEU A 28 9.38 0.20 4.97
N ILE A 29 9.56 1.13 4.03
CA ILE A 29 8.90 2.44 4.05
C ILE A 29 8.04 2.56 2.80
N THR A 30 6.83 3.09 2.97
CA THR A 30 5.94 3.51 1.88
C THR A 30 5.63 4.99 2.04
N ALA A 31 5.74 5.79 0.98
CA ALA A 31 5.27 7.17 1.02
C ALA A 31 3.74 7.19 0.96
N GLY A 32 3.07 7.83 1.92
CA GLY A 32 1.61 7.83 2.00
C GLY A 32 0.94 8.60 0.85
N ASN A 33 1.58 9.68 0.36
CA ASN A 33 1.05 10.47 -0.76
C ASN A 33 2.12 10.97 -1.73
N GLU A 34 3.34 11.18 -1.27
CA GLU A 34 4.39 11.93 -1.96
C GLU A 34 4.86 11.26 -3.26
N MET A 35 4.62 9.95 -3.41
CA MET A 35 4.92 9.17 -4.62
C MET A 35 3.68 8.85 -5.47
N LYS A 36 2.51 9.39 -5.14
CA LYS A 36 1.32 9.32 -6.02
C LYS A 36 1.53 10.21 -7.24
N TRP A 37 0.97 9.84 -8.40
CA TRP A 37 1.21 10.60 -9.64
C TRP A 37 0.69 12.05 -9.55
N GLY A 38 -0.50 12.29 -8.99
CA GLY A 38 -1.02 13.66 -8.84
C GLY A 38 -0.08 14.60 -8.06
N PRO A 39 0.39 14.19 -6.87
CA PRO A 39 1.42 14.92 -6.13
C PRO A 39 2.73 15.12 -6.90
N LEU A 40 3.22 14.09 -7.59
CA LEU A 40 4.46 14.16 -8.36
C LEU A 40 4.37 15.07 -9.58
N GLU A 41 3.22 15.17 -10.26
CA GLU A 41 3.12 15.90 -11.53
C GLU A 41 1.84 16.75 -11.61
N LYS A 42 1.76 17.78 -10.77
CA LYS A 42 0.59 18.68 -10.69
C LYS A 42 0.29 19.39 -12.02
N ALA A 43 1.31 19.66 -12.83
CA ALA A 43 1.20 20.24 -14.17
C ALA A 43 1.95 19.38 -15.19
N TYR A 44 1.41 19.26 -16.41
CA TYR A 44 1.94 18.38 -17.45
C TYR A 44 3.41 18.68 -17.77
N GLY A 45 4.27 17.67 -17.65
CA GLY A 45 5.71 17.78 -17.89
C GLY A 45 6.51 18.42 -16.74
N GLN A 46 5.85 18.86 -15.66
CA GLN A 46 6.49 19.46 -14.49
C GLN A 46 6.42 18.48 -13.32
N ILE A 47 7.36 17.53 -13.32
CA ILE A 47 7.46 16.55 -12.24
C ILE A 47 8.27 17.14 -11.09
N ASP A 48 7.68 17.16 -9.90
CA ASP A 48 8.27 17.57 -8.64
C ASP A 48 8.52 16.34 -7.76
N PHE A 49 9.80 16.02 -7.56
CA PHE A 49 10.24 14.90 -6.73
C PHE A 49 10.62 15.33 -5.31
N GLN A 50 10.50 16.61 -4.93
CA GLN A 50 11.11 17.14 -3.70
C GLN A 50 10.71 16.36 -2.43
N GLU A 51 9.42 16.14 -2.19
CA GLU A 51 8.95 15.44 -0.99
C GLU A 51 9.24 13.93 -1.05
N ALA A 52 9.12 13.32 -2.23
CA ALA A 52 9.46 11.91 -2.44
C ALA A 52 10.96 11.65 -2.25
N ASP A 53 11.82 12.58 -2.69
CA ASP A 53 13.26 12.54 -2.49
C ASP A 53 13.64 12.67 -1.01
N GLN A 54 12.94 13.50 -0.23
CA GLN A 54 13.17 13.57 1.22
C GLN A 54 12.96 12.20 1.89
N ILE A 55 11.89 11.50 1.54
CA ILE A 55 11.63 10.14 2.03
C ILE A 55 12.71 9.17 1.54
N TYR A 56 13.11 9.27 0.26
CA TYR A 56 14.13 8.39 -0.30
C TYR A 56 15.53 8.60 0.33
N GLU A 57 15.92 9.84 0.60
CA GLU A 57 17.15 10.15 1.32
C GLU A 57 17.11 9.61 2.76
N TYR A 58 15.96 9.72 3.44
CA TYR A 58 15.77 9.09 4.74
C TYR A 58 15.96 7.57 4.69
N ILE A 59 15.40 6.92 3.66
CA ILE A 59 15.53 5.47 3.43
C ILE A 59 16.99 5.07 3.26
N LYS A 60 17.74 5.80 2.40
CA LYS A 60 19.17 5.54 2.19
C LYS A 60 19.98 5.76 3.47
N LYS A 61 19.76 6.88 4.16
CA LYS A 61 20.48 7.24 5.40
C LYS A 61 20.30 6.21 6.51
N ASN A 62 19.11 5.60 6.60
CA ASN A 62 18.78 4.66 7.67
C ASN A 62 18.75 3.19 7.20
N ASN A 63 19.32 2.90 6.02
CA ASN A 63 19.41 1.55 5.44
C ASN A 63 18.07 0.81 5.41
N LYS A 64 17.00 1.51 5.03
CA LYS A 64 15.65 0.95 4.87
C LYS A 64 15.42 0.51 3.43
N LEU A 65 14.32 -0.21 3.22
CA LEU A 65 13.79 -0.57 1.91
C LEU A 65 12.58 0.29 1.56
N LEU A 66 12.28 0.39 0.27
CA LEU A 66 11.16 1.18 -0.26
C LEU A 66 10.11 0.25 -0.91
N ARG A 67 8.84 0.56 -0.67
CA ARG A 67 7.75 0.20 -1.59
C ARG A 67 7.23 1.48 -2.24
N ILE A 68 7.30 1.53 -3.56
CA ILE A 68 6.81 2.67 -4.35
C ILE A 68 5.29 2.56 -4.44
N HIS A 69 4.58 3.58 -3.99
CA HIS A 69 3.12 3.64 -3.99
C HIS A 69 2.67 5.05 -4.39
N THR A 70 1.93 5.26 -5.47
CA THR A 70 1.49 4.37 -6.57
C THR A 70 1.28 5.25 -7.81
N LEU A 71 1.20 4.70 -9.03
CA LEU A 71 1.13 5.53 -10.24
C LEU A 71 -0.25 5.59 -10.88
N PHE A 72 -0.97 4.47 -10.97
CA PHE A 72 -2.27 4.43 -11.64
C PHE A 72 -3.37 3.98 -10.68
N ALA A 73 -3.92 4.94 -9.94
CA ALA A 73 -4.93 4.71 -8.91
C ALA A 73 -6.34 5.12 -9.35
N GLN A 74 -7.34 4.84 -8.53
CA GLN A 74 -8.70 5.39 -8.74
C GLN A 74 -8.78 6.91 -8.53
N SER A 75 -7.91 7.47 -7.69
CA SER A 75 -7.95 8.88 -7.26
C SER A 75 -6.54 9.47 -7.15
N GLN A 76 -6.45 10.77 -6.87
CA GLN A 76 -5.17 11.51 -6.72
C GLN A 76 -4.24 11.39 -7.95
N ASN A 77 -4.84 11.31 -9.13
CA ASN A 77 -4.14 11.36 -10.42
C ASN A 77 -4.03 12.81 -10.90
N PRO A 78 -3.09 13.16 -11.79
CA PRO A 78 -3.00 14.51 -12.30
C PRO A 78 -4.25 14.92 -13.09
N GLU A 79 -4.81 16.08 -12.77
CA GLU A 79 -6.04 16.58 -13.39
C GLU A 79 -5.91 16.83 -14.90
N TRP A 80 -4.71 17.10 -15.40
CA TRP A 80 -4.46 17.34 -16.82
C TRP A 80 -4.61 16.07 -17.68
N VAL A 81 -4.53 14.86 -17.11
CA VAL A 81 -4.64 13.59 -17.85
C VAL A 81 -5.96 13.51 -18.60
N LYS A 82 -7.06 14.03 -18.02
CA LYS A 82 -8.39 13.99 -18.65
C LYS A 82 -8.47 14.78 -19.96
N ASN A 83 -7.56 15.72 -20.17
CA ASN A 83 -7.50 16.58 -21.36
C ASN A 83 -6.60 16.02 -22.46
N LEU A 84 -5.94 14.88 -22.23
CA LEU A 84 -5.05 14.25 -23.21
C LEU A 84 -5.79 13.23 -24.07
N GLU A 85 -5.32 13.07 -25.31
CA GLU A 85 -5.72 11.96 -26.18
C GLU A 85 -5.02 10.65 -25.78
N SER A 86 -5.57 9.51 -26.20
CA SER A 86 -5.09 8.19 -25.77
C SER A 86 -3.58 7.97 -25.95
N GLN A 87 -2.98 8.42 -27.05
CA GLN A 87 -1.54 8.27 -27.28
C GLN A 87 -0.68 9.17 -26.38
N GLN A 88 -1.18 10.36 -26.05
CA GLN A 88 -0.52 11.26 -25.11
C GLN A 88 -0.59 10.70 -23.69
N VAL A 89 -1.73 10.12 -23.30
CA VAL A 89 -1.87 9.41 -22.02
C VAL A 89 -0.87 8.26 -21.93
N LYS A 90 -0.78 7.39 -22.95
CA LYS A 90 0.22 6.31 -22.97
C LYS A 90 1.65 6.84 -22.80
N SER A 91 2.00 7.88 -23.56
CA SER A 91 3.34 8.50 -23.49
C SER A 91 3.64 9.06 -22.09
N ALA A 92 2.66 9.71 -21.46
CA ALA A 92 2.78 10.23 -20.11
C ALA A 92 2.93 9.10 -19.06
N MET A 93 2.14 8.02 -19.19
CA MET A 93 2.25 6.84 -18.32
C MET A 93 3.62 6.18 -18.41
N VAL A 94 4.18 6.03 -19.63
CA VAL A 94 5.55 5.50 -19.80
C VAL A 94 6.56 6.45 -19.17
N ASN A 95 6.45 7.76 -19.39
CA ASN A 95 7.38 8.74 -18.85
C ASN A 95 7.41 8.72 -17.31
N ILE A 96 6.25 8.76 -16.64
CA ILE A 96 6.24 8.75 -15.16
C ILE A 96 6.76 7.41 -14.60
N LEU A 97 6.42 6.28 -15.21
CA LEU A 97 6.94 4.96 -14.83
C LEU A 97 8.47 4.92 -14.95
N ASP A 98 9.02 5.38 -16.08
CA ASP A 98 10.47 5.41 -16.31
C ASP A 98 11.16 6.28 -15.27
N LYS A 99 10.68 7.50 -15.04
CA LYS A 99 11.28 8.43 -14.07
C LYS A 99 11.23 7.89 -12.64
N VAL A 100 10.09 7.37 -12.20
CA VAL A 100 9.91 6.88 -10.83
C VAL A 100 10.72 5.61 -10.60
N ILE A 101 10.67 4.63 -11.51
CA ILE A 101 11.43 3.39 -11.38
C ILE A 101 12.94 3.70 -11.45
N GLN A 102 13.40 4.46 -12.44
CA GLN A 102 14.81 4.83 -12.57
C GLN A 102 15.35 5.51 -11.30
N ARG A 103 14.55 6.39 -10.69
CA ARG A 103 14.97 7.20 -9.55
C ARG A 103 15.07 6.41 -8.25
N TYR A 104 14.14 5.49 -8.02
CA TYR A 104 13.96 4.86 -6.71
C TYR A 104 14.29 3.37 -6.66
N SER A 105 14.61 2.74 -7.81
CA SER A 105 14.77 1.29 -7.90
C SER A 105 15.89 0.70 -7.05
N GLU A 106 16.93 1.46 -6.68
CA GLU A 106 18.07 0.94 -5.90
C GLU A 106 17.64 0.40 -4.52
N ARG A 107 16.69 1.06 -3.85
CA ARG A 107 16.15 0.62 -2.55
C ARG A 107 14.73 0.07 -2.64
N ALA A 108 14.08 0.15 -3.79
CA ALA A 108 12.73 -0.37 -3.98
C ALA A 108 12.72 -1.90 -4.12
N ILE A 109 11.93 -2.56 -3.28
CA ILE A 109 11.63 -3.99 -3.41
C ILE A 109 10.32 -4.24 -4.17
N ALA A 110 9.40 -3.28 -4.13
CA ALA A 110 8.08 -3.38 -4.71
C ALA A 110 7.61 -2.04 -5.28
N ILE A 111 6.75 -2.12 -6.29
CA ILE A 111 5.97 -0.98 -6.80
C ILE A 111 4.51 -1.40 -6.98
N ASP A 112 3.61 -0.63 -6.40
CA ASP A 112 2.17 -0.70 -6.68
C ASP A 112 1.93 0.05 -7.99
N VAL A 113 1.90 -0.67 -9.11
CA VAL A 113 1.73 -0.06 -10.44
C VAL A 113 0.31 0.46 -10.59
N CYS A 114 -0.68 -0.39 -10.30
CA CYS A 114 -2.10 -0.08 -10.31
C CYS A 114 -2.68 -0.25 -8.90
N ASN A 115 -3.55 0.69 -8.49
CA ASN A 115 -4.18 0.71 -7.17
C ASN A 115 -5.70 0.89 -7.28
N GLU A 116 -6.47 0.04 -6.60
CA GLU A 116 -7.94 0.17 -6.44
C GLU A 116 -8.72 0.19 -7.76
N ILE A 117 -8.30 -0.67 -8.70
CA ILE A 117 -8.81 -0.67 -10.07
C ILE A 117 -10.11 -1.46 -10.24
N LEU A 118 -10.57 -2.17 -9.20
CA LEU A 118 -11.81 -2.94 -9.23
C LEU A 118 -12.91 -2.26 -8.38
N GLU A 119 -14.13 -2.35 -8.88
CA GLU A 119 -15.35 -2.18 -8.07
C GLU A 119 -15.58 -3.41 -7.18
N ASP A 120 -16.46 -3.29 -6.18
CA ASP A 120 -16.81 -4.40 -5.28
C ASP A 120 -17.46 -5.59 -6.01
N SER A 121 -18.06 -5.34 -7.17
CA SER A 121 -18.58 -6.37 -8.08
C SER A 121 -17.49 -7.17 -8.79
N GLY A 122 -16.22 -6.74 -8.73
CA GLY A 122 -15.10 -7.30 -9.48
C GLY A 122 -14.95 -6.76 -10.90
N THR A 123 -15.79 -5.81 -11.35
CA THR A 123 -15.60 -5.14 -12.64
C THR A 123 -14.52 -4.05 -12.55
N LEU A 124 -13.80 -3.77 -13.63
CA LEU A 124 -12.88 -2.63 -13.68
C LEU A 124 -13.63 -1.31 -13.44
N ARG A 125 -13.11 -0.51 -12.51
CA ARG A 125 -13.60 0.82 -12.18
C ARG A 125 -13.46 1.76 -13.38
N ASN A 126 -14.48 2.56 -13.65
CA ASN A 126 -14.50 3.51 -14.77
C ASN A 126 -13.66 4.77 -14.49
N THR A 127 -12.35 4.59 -14.33
CA THR A 127 -11.36 5.66 -14.10
C THR A 127 -10.99 6.38 -15.40
N VAL A 128 -10.25 7.48 -15.30
CA VAL A 128 -9.68 8.18 -16.48
C VAL A 128 -8.86 7.25 -17.37
N TRP A 129 -8.21 6.22 -16.78
CA TRP A 129 -7.45 5.21 -17.52
C TRP A 129 -8.35 4.37 -18.42
N VAL A 130 -9.46 3.87 -17.87
CA VAL A 130 -10.44 3.08 -18.64
C VAL A 130 -11.14 3.96 -19.68
N GLN A 131 -11.48 5.20 -19.34
CA GLN A 131 -12.10 6.14 -20.28
C GLN A 131 -11.21 6.46 -21.49
N LYS A 132 -9.90 6.62 -21.26
CA LYS A 132 -8.95 6.99 -22.32
C LYS A 132 -8.37 5.79 -23.07
N LEU A 133 -8.20 4.65 -22.41
CA LEU A 133 -7.43 3.51 -22.92
C LEU A 133 -8.19 2.17 -22.88
N THR A 134 -9.42 2.13 -22.38
CA THR A 134 -10.22 0.92 -22.11
C THR A 134 -9.52 -0.04 -21.13
N GLN A 135 -10.05 -1.24 -20.95
CA GLN A 135 -9.45 -2.27 -20.09
C GLN A 135 -8.01 -2.67 -20.47
N THR A 136 -7.58 -2.41 -21.70
CA THR A 136 -6.23 -2.77 -22.18
C THR A 136 -5.10 -1.99 -21.49
N TYR A 137 -5.42 -0.92 -20.77
CA TYR A 137 -4.42 -0.11 -20.08
C TYR A 137 -3.61 -0.90 -19.05
N VAL A 138 -4.24 -1.84 -18.34
CA VAL A 138 -3.60 -2.63 -17.28
C VAL A 138 -2.43 -3.43 -17.86
N GLU A 139 -2.68 -4.21 -18.91
CA GLU A 139 -1.62 -4.98 -19.57
C GLU A 139 -0.53 -4.09 -20.17
N PHE A 140 -0.90 -2.94 -20.73
CA PHE A 140 0.06 -1.97 -21.25
C PHE A 140 1.02 -1.44 -20.16
N VAL A 141 0.50 -1.02 -19.01
CA VAL A 141 1.35 -0.47 -17.94
C VAL A 141 2.20 -1.55 -17.27
N TYR A 142 1.69 -2.77 -17.08
CA TYR A 142 2.48 -3.86 -16.50
C TYR A 142 3.57 -4.35 -17.46
N THR A 143 3.29 -4.41 -18.77
CA THR A 143 4.33 -4.71 -19.77
C THR A 143 5.43 -3.66 -19.74
N THR A 144 5.06 -2.37 -19.69
CA THR A 144 6.02 -1.26 -19.59
C THR A 144 6.81 -1.32 -18.29
N ALA A 145 6.13 -1.50 -17.15
CA ALA A 145 6.76 -1.60 -15.83
C ALA A 145 7.74 -2.78 -15.77
N ARG A 146 7.42 -3.93 -16.37
CA ARG A 146 8.33 -5.08 -16.42
C ARG A 146 9.60 -4.80 -17.22
N GLN A 147 9.48 -4.11 -18.35
CA GLN A 147 10.65 -3.70 -19.14
C GLN A 147 11.56 -2.77 -18.34
N LEU A 148 10.96 -1.79 -17.65
CA LEU A 148 11.71 -0.83 -16.82
C LEU A 148 12.32 -1.48 -15.58
N ALA A 149 11.61 -2.39 -14.91
CA ALA A 149 12.16 -3.20 -13.82
C ALA A 149 13.37 -4.01 -14.32
N THR A 150 13.26 -4.70 -15.47
CA THR A 150 14.38 -5.43 -16.06
C THR A 150 15.60 -4.52 -16.32
N LYS A 151 15.36 -3.28 -16.74
CA LYS A 151 16.40 -2.28 -17.03
C LYS A 151 17.08 -1.73 -15.77
N TYR A 152 16.32 -1.40 -14.72
CA TYR A 152 16.83 -0.63 -13.58
C TYR A 152 16.97 -1.42 -12.27
N ASN A 153 16.14 -2.43 -12.05
CA ASN A 153 16.24 -3.37 -10.92
C ASN A 153 15.41 -4.62 -11.22
N LYS A 154 16.07 -5.69 -11.69
CA LYS A 154 15.41 -6.97 -12.02
C LYS A 154 14.70 -7.65 -10.85
N ASN A 155 15.01 -7.25 -9.62
CA ASN A 155 14.39 -7.79 -8.41
C ASN A 155 13.17 -6.94 -7.96
N LEU A 156 12.89 -5.81 -8.63
CA LEU A 156 11.72 -4.99 -8.33
C LEU A 156 10.45 -5.77 -8.66
N GLN A 157 9.63 -5.96 -7.65
CA GLN A 157 8.39 -6.71 -7.77
C GLN A 157 7.22 -5.81 -8.15
N LEU A 158 6.44 -6.23 -9.14
CA LEU A 158 5.28 -5.48 -9.63
C LEU A 158 4.00 -5.97 -8.95
N TYR A 159 3.32 -5.06 -8.26
CA TYR A 159 2.11 -5.33 -7.48
C TYR A 159 0.86 -4.72 -8.13
N LEU A 160 -0.24 -5.47 -8.08
CA LEU A 160 -1.62 -4.95 -8.08
C LEU A 160 -2.04 -4.77 -6.62
N ASN A 161 -2.54 -3.60 -6.21
CA ASN A 161 -2.91 -3.32 -4.82
C ASN A 161 -4.38 -2.89 -4.72
N ASP A 162 -5.14 -3.41 -3.76
CA ASP A 162 -6.56 -3.08 -3.58
C ASP A 162 -7.05 -3.39 -2.15
N TYR A 163 -8.15 -2.74 -1.74
CA TYR A 163 -8.92 -3.07 -0.53
C TYR A 163 -10.14 -3.92 -0.87
N GLY A 164 -10.76 -4.52 0.15
CA GLY A 164 -12.00 -5.29 -0.02
C GLY A 164 -11.79 -6.60 -0.78
N ILE A 165 -10.53 -7.04 -0.88
CA ILE A 165 -10.13 -8.32 -1.48
C ILE A 165 -9.62 -9.31 -0.44
N GLU A 166 -9.63 -8.94 0.85
CA GLU A 166 -9.09 -9.71 1.97
C GLU A 166 -9.90 -10.97 2.28
N GLY A 167 -11.23 -10.89 2.17
CA GLY A 167 -12.15 -12.03 2.25
C GLY A 167 -12.50 -12.61 0.88
N ILE A 168 -12.97 -13.86 0.84
CA ILE A 168 -13.41 -14.50 -0.39
C ILE A 168 -14.73 -13.87 -0.85
N GLY A 169 -14.74 -13.42 -2.11
CA GLY A 169 -15.90 -12.79 -2.74
C GLY A 169 -15.60 -12.25 -4.13
N PRO A 170 -16.60 -11.63 -4.80
CA PRO A 170 -16.52 -11.26 -6.21
C PRO A 170 -15.29 -10.40 -6.57
N LYS A 171 -14.95 -9.42 -5.73
CA LYS A 171 -13.77 -8.58 -5.95
C LYS A 171 -12.45 -9.37 -5.85
N SER A 172 -12.31 -10.23 -4.83
CA SER A 172 -11.13 -11.11 -4.68
C SER A 172 -11.02 -12.13 -5.82
N ASP A 173 -12.15 -12.64 -6.34
CA ASP A 173 -12.20 -13.60 -7.43
C ASP A 173 -11.73 -12.95 -8.74
N ALA A 174 -12.23 -11.75 -9.02
CA ALA A 174 -11.80 -10.96 -10.16
C ALA A 174 -10.33 -10.56 -10.07
N MET A 175 -9.86 -10.16 -8.89
CA MET A 175 -8.45 -9.84 -8.64
C MET A 175 -7.56 -11.06 -8.86
N LEU A 176 -7.93 -12.23 -8.32
CA LEU A 176 -7.19 -13.49 -8.53
C LEU A 176 -7.09 -13.83 -10.00
N LYS A 177 -8.21 -13.75 -10.74
CA LYS A 177 -8.22 -14.02 -12.18
C LYS A 177 -7.29 -13.06 -12.93
N LEU A 178 -7.47 -11.76 -12.74
CA LEU A 178 -6.68 -10.74 -13.41
C LEU A 178 -5.18 -10.90 -13.11
N ALA A 179 -4.84 -11.03 -11.83
CA ALA A 179 -3.46 -11.17 -11.41
C ALA A 179 -2.80 -12.44 -11.96
N THR A 180 -3.53 -13.57 -11.96
CA THR A 180 -3.05 -14.83 -12.55
C THR A 180 -2.80 -14.69 -14.05
N ASP A 181 -3.69 -14.01 -14.78
CA ASP A 181 -3.54 -13.79 -16.22
C ASP A 181 -2.30 -12.92 -16.54
N LEU A 182 -2.03 -11.87 -15.75
CA LEU A 182 -0.83 -11.04 -15.90
C LEU A 182 0.45 -11.76 -15.45
N ASN A 183 0.38 -12.60 -14.42
CA ASN A 183 1.51 -13.38 -13.93
C ASN A 183 1.95 -14.44 -14.95
N LYS A 184 1.01 -15.13 -15.61
CA LYS A 184 1.30 -16.06 -16.71
C LYS A 184 2.00 -15.40 -17.90
N LYS A 185 1.79 -14.09 -18.10
CA LYS A 185 2.50 -13.28 -19.10
C LYS A 185 3.88 -12.79 -18.62
N GLY A 186 4.25 -13.05 -17.36
CA GLY A 186 5.52 -12.62 -16.76
C GLY A 186 5.57 -11.13 -16.41
N ILE A 187 4.45 -10.41 -16.44
CA ILE A 187 4.41 -8.95 -16.27
C ILE A 187 3.86 -8.51 -14.90
N LEU A 188 3.43 -9.45 -14.05
CA LEU A 188 3.03 -9.20 -12.66
C LEU A 188 3.67 -10.24 -11.72
N ASP A 189 4.08 -9.81 -10.53
CA ASP A 189 4.70 -10.69 -9.52
C ASP A 189 3.77 -10.99 -8.33
N ALA A 190 2.92 -10.03 -7.95
CA ALA A 190 2.28 -10.07 -6.64
C ALA A 190 0.98 -9.28 -6.55
N VAL A 191 0.21 -9.58 -5.49
CA VAL A 191 -0.99 -8.83 -5.09
C VAL A 191 -0.82 -8.29 -3.67
N GLY A 192 -1.11 -7.01 -3.52
CA GLY A 192 -1.15 -6.30 -2.24
C GLY A 192 -2.58 -6.21 -1.72
N PHE A 193 -2.78 -6.61 -0.47
CA PHE A 193 -4.06 -6.55 0.23
C PHE A 193 -3.96 -5.42 1.25
N GLN A 194 -4.74 -4.35 1.06
CA GLN A 194 -4.60 -3.14 1.89
C GLN A 194 -4.75 -3.45 3.38
N GLY A 195 -5.78 -4.21 3.76
CA GLY A 195 -5.97 -4.61 5.16
C GLY A 195 -6.53 -3.50 6.05
N HIS A 196 -7.43 -2.69 5.51
CA HIS A 196 -8.19 -1.69 6.28
C HIS A 196 -9.38 -2.35 6.98
N PHE A 197 -9.25 -2.63 8.27
CA PHE A 197 -10.23 -3.39 9.04
C PHE A 197 -10.95 -2.56 10.10
N ILE A 198 -12.10 -3.07 10.54
CA ILE A 198 -12.75 -2.68 11.79
C ILE A 198 -12.41 -3.72 12.84
N VAL A 199 -12.23 -3.30 14.10
CA VAL A 199 -12.06 -4.23 15.23
C VAL A 199 -13.16 -5.29 15.25
N GLY A 200 -12.75 -6.56 15.30
CA GLY A 200 -13.60 -7.75 15.29
C GLY A 200 -14.14 -8.15 13.91
N GLN A 201 -13.71 -7.48 12.83
CA GLN A 201 -14.21 -7.70 11.47
C GLN A 201 -13.12 -8.08 10.47
N VAL A 202 -11.95 -8.55 10.92
CA VAL A 202 -10.99 -9.20 10.01
C VAL A 202 -11.65 -10.44 9.42
N PRO A 203 -11.63 -10.65 8.08
CA PRO A 203 -12.24 -11.81 7.46
C PRO A 203 -11.67 -13.12 8.00
N LYS A 204 -12.54 -14.03 8.45
CA LYS A 204 -12.13 -15.33 9.01
C LYS A 204 -11.44 -16.23 7.99
N ASP A 205 -11.74 -16.00 6.72
CA ASP A 205 -11.18 -16.71 5.56
C ASP A 205 -9.95 -16.02 4.97
N LEU A 206 -9.38 -14.99 5.63
CA LEU A 206 -8.19 -14.28 5.16
C LEU A 206 -7.05 -15.23 4.78
N GLN A 207 -6.71 -16.19 5.65
CA GLN A 207 -5.63 -17.15 5.37
C GLN A 207 -5.93 -17.96 4.11
N THR A 208 -7.12 -18.58 4.05
CA THR A 208 -7.56 -19.37 2.88
C THR A 208 -7.55 -18.51 1.62
N ASN A 209 -7.96 -17.25 1.71
CA ASN A 209 -7.99 -16.36 0.57
C ASN A 209 -6.58 -16.02 0.08
N LEU A 210 -5.65 -15.64 0.96
CA LEU A 210 -4.25 -15.42 0.58
C LEU A 210 -3.61 -16.67 -0.03
N GLU A 211 -3.93 -17.86 0.50
CA GLU A 211 -3.47 -19.14 -0.06
C GLU A 211 -3.93 -19.36 -1.51
N ARG A 212 -5.12 -18.88 -1.91
CA ARG A 212 -5.58 -18.96 -3.31
C ARG A 212 -4.62 -18.24 -4.26
N PHE A 213 -4.10 -17.08 -3.83
CA PHE A 213 -3.17 -16.29 -4.63
C PHE A 213 -1.77 -16.93 -4.66
N THR A 214 -1.27 -17.40 -3.51
CA THR A 214 0.04 -18.08 -3.47
C THR A 214 0.03 -19.39 -4.25
N ASN A 215 -1.06 -20.15 -4.19
CA ASN A 215 -1.24 -21.37 -4.98
C ASN A 215 -1.35 -21.10 -6.49
N ALA A 216 -1.73 -19.87 -6.89
CA ALA A 216 -1.72 -19.43 -8.28
C ALA A 216 -0.35 -18.93 -8.76
N GLY A 217 0.68 -18.98 -7.91
CA GLY A 217 2.05 -18.55 -8.22
C GLY A 217 2.34 -17.07 -7.96
N LEU A 218 1.37 -16.34 -7.38
CA LEU A 218 1.55 -14.94 -7.01
C LEU A 218 2.19 -14.82 -5.63
N LYS A 219 3.01 -13.80 -5.43
CA LYS A 219 3.37 -13.38 -4.06
C LYS A 219 2.26 -12.51 -3.47
N VAL A 220 2.19 -12.47 -2.15
CA VAL A 220 1.21 -11.64 -1.42
C VAL A 220 1.89 -10.76 -0.37
N ALA A 221 1.26 -9.64 -0.03
CA ALA A 221 1.65 -8.78 1.08
C ALA A 221 0.41 -8.10 1.67
N ILE A 222 0.44 -7.82 2.98
CA ILE A 222 -0.49 -6.87 3.59
C ILE A 222 0.15 -5.48 3.49
N THR A 223 -0.56 -4.53 2.90
CA THR A 223 0.07 -3.35 2.34
C THR A 223 -0.24 -2.04 3.06
N GLU A 224 -1.37 -1.95 3.76
CA GLU A 224 -1.90 -0.71 4.36
C GLU A 224 -2.65 -1.00 5.68
N LEU A 225 -2.11 -1.90 6.50
CA LEU A 225 -2.80 -2.42 7.67
C LEU A 225 -3.14 -1.32 8.67
N ASP A 226 -4.43 -1.21 8.97
CA ASP A 226 -4.96 -0.53 10.13
C ASP A 226 -6.24 -1.23 10.62
N VAL A 227 -6.51 -1.16 11.93
CA VAL A 227 -7.66 -1.82 12.55
C VAL A 227 -8.40 -0.81 13.41
N ARG A 228 -9.36 -0.09 12.80
CA ARG A 228 -10.02 1.04 13.45
C ARG A 228 -11.02 0.61 14.50
N ILE A 229 -11.09 1.40 15.57
CA ILE A 229 -12.16 1.33 16.56
C ILE A 229 -13.26 2.30 16.14
N GLU A 230 -14.49 1.82 16.07
CA GLU A 230 -15.67 2.65 15.81
C GLU A 230 -16.26 3.22 17.11
N ASN A 231 -16.95 4.35 16.98
CA ASN A 231 -17.63 5.07 18.06
C ASN A 231 -16.70 5.45 19.22
N ILE A 232 -15.51 5.96 18.92
CA ILE A 232 -14.50 6.31 19.95
C ILE A 232 -14.99 7.36 20.95
N ALA A 233 -15.97 8.19 20.57
CA ALA A 233 -16.59 9.19 21.45
C ALA A 233 -17.35 8.55 22.64
N GLN A 234 -17.76 7.29 22.52
CA GLN A 234 -18.39 6.53 23.61
C GLN A 234 -17.36 5.88 24.54
N GLY A 235 -16.08 6.17 24.34
CA GLY A 235 -14.98 5.56 25.06
C GLY A 235 -14.41 4.34 24.34
N ILE A 236 -13.14 4.07 24.65
CA ILE A 236 -12.40 2.93 24.13
C ILE A 236 -12.24 1.95 25.29
N THR A 237 -12.99 0.86 25.26
CA THR A 237 -12.97 -0.12 26.34
C THR A 237 -11.72 -1.02 26.25
N PRO A 238 -11.26 -1.60 27.38
CA PRO A 238 -10.18 -2.58 27.37
C PRO A 238 -10.45 -3.77 26.43
N GLU A 239 -11.70 -4.21 26.30
CA GLU A 239 -12.11 -5.31 25.43
C GLU A 239 -11.92 -4.96 23.95
N LYS A 240 -12.27 -3.73 23.54
CA LYS A 240 -12.01 -3.25 22.17
C LYS A 240 -10.50 -3.20 21.86
N GLN A 241 -9.68 -2.78 22.82
CA GLN A 241 -8.22 -2.77 22.66
C GLN A 241 -7.63 -4.18 22.59
N ALA A 242 -8.13 -5.11 23.41
CA ALA A 242 -7.73 -6.51 23.37
C ALA A 242 -8.13 -7.17 22.05
N GLN A 243 -9.35 -6.91 21.56
CA GLN A 243 -9.79 -7.41 20.26
C GLN A 243 -8.94 -6.84 19.12
N LYS A 244 -8.62 -5.53 19.15
CA LYS A 244 -7.69 -4.92 18.19
C LYS A 244 -6.34 -5.63 18.20
N ALA A 245 -5.79 -5.95 19.37
CA ALA A 245 -4.53 -6.68 19.48
C ALA A 245 -4.62 -8.08 18.86
N ASN A 246 -5.71 -8.81 19.10
CA ASN A 246 -5.96 -10.11 18.49
C ASN A 246 -6.11 -10.03 16.96
N ASP A 247 -6.78 -9.01 16.45
CA ASP A 247 -6.94 -8.79 15.01
C ASP A 247 -5.60 -8.52 14.32
N TYR A 248 -4.77 -7.65 14.89
CA TYR A 248 -3.41 -7.42 14.43
C TYR A 248 -2.57 -8.71 14.45
N LYS A 249 -2.59 -9.44 15.57
CA LYS A 249 -1.88 -10.72 15.71
C LYS A 249 -2.30 -11.71 14.63
N PHE A 250 -3.61 -11.90 14.45
CA PHE A 250 -4.15 -12.80 13.45
C PHE A 250 -3.70 -12.46 12.03
N VAL A 251 -3.70 -11.17 11.64
CA VAL A 251 -3.22 -10.74 10.32
C VAL A 251 -1.73 -11.03 10.14
N PHE A 252 -0.90 -10.68 11.13
CA PHE A 252 0.55 -10.92 11.06
C PHE A 252 0.91 -12.42 11.01
N GLU A 253 0.29 -13.24 11.86
CA GLU A 253 0.49 -14.70 11.87
C GLU A 253 0.02 -15.35 10.57
N THR A 254 -1.15 -14.94 10.08
CA THR A 254 -1.68 -15.38 8.79
C THR A 254 -0.70 -15.06 7.66
N CYS A 255 -0.20 -13.83 7.64
CA CYS A 255 0.73 -13.39 6.60
C CYS A 255 2.06 -14.15 6.67
N GLN A 256 2.59 -14.39 7.87
CA GLN A 256 3.78 -15.23 8.07
C GLN A 256 3.55 -16.66 7.56
N LYS A 257 2.40 -17.28 7.90
CA LYS A 257 2.06 -18.66 7.56
C LYS A 257 1.95 -18.90 6.05
N VAL A 258 1.38 -17.95 5.31
CA VAL A 258 1.23 -18.06 3.84
C VAL A 258 2.49 -17.61 3.07
N GLY A 259 3.54 -17.20 3.78
CA GLY A 259 4.79 -16.76 3.14
C GLY A 259 4.69 -15.36 2.50
N CYS A 260 3.87 -14.47 3.07
CA CYS A 260 3.84 -13.07 2.65
C CYS A 260 5.23 -12.42 2.61
N VAL A 261 5.40 -11.50 1.68
CA VAL A 261 6.62 -10.69 1.57
C VAL A 261 6.73 -9.70 2.73
N SER A 262 5.63 -9.00 3.06
CA SER A 262 5.62 -7.96 4.08
C SER A 262 4.24 -7.71 4.69
N VAL A 263 4.22 -7.14 5.89
CA VAL A 263 3.07 -6.41 6.45
C VAL A 263 3.48 -4.95 6.63
N THR A 264 2.72 -4.01 6.07
CA THR A 264 2.96 -2.57 6.21
C THR A 264 1.79 -1.92 6.93
N VAL A 265 2.03 -1.21 8.03
CA VAL A 265 0.98 -0.46 8.75
C VAL A 265 0.79 0.94 8.18
N TRP A 266 -0.46 1.41 8.09
CA TRP A 266 -0.80 2.67 7.40
C TRP A 266 -0.77 3.90 8.31
N GLY A 267 0.40 4.13 8.90
CA GLY A 267 0.71 5.25 9.80
C GLY A 267 1.36 4.77 11.10
N VAL A 268 1.85 5.73 11.90
CA VAL A 268 2.49 5.46 13.18
C VAL A 268 1.52 5.66 14.34
N THR A 269 0.82 6.79 14.38
CA THR A 269 -0.05 7.23 15.47
C THR A 269 -1.40 7.75 14.94
N PRO A 270 -2.43 7.90 15.81
CA PRO A 270 -3.68 8.53 15.40
C PRO A 270 -3.52 9.94 14.80
N LYS A 271 -2.44 10.67 15.14
CA LYS A 271 -2.16 12.02 14.61
C LYS A 271 -1.85 12.03 13.11
N ASP A 272 -1.31 10.95 12.57
CA ASP A 272 -0.96 10.81 11.16
C ASP A 272 -1.87 9.84 10.39
N SER A 273 -2.69 9.05 11.09
CA SER A 273 -3.71 8.19 10.47
C SER A 273 -4.72 8.96 9.62
N TRP A 274 -5.07 8.39 8.47
CA TRP A 274 -6.16 8.85 7.61
C TRP A 274 -7.55 8.56 8.20
N VAL A 275 -7.69 7.54 9.05
CA VAL A 275 -8.99 7.05 9.58
C VAL A 275 -9.75 8.15 10.32
N GLY A 276 -9.06 8.89 11.19
CA GLY A 276 -9.64 9.99 11.97
C GLY A 276 -9.71 11.32 11.22
N LYS A 277 -9.37 11.35 9.93
CA LYS A 277 -9.25 12.56 9.12
C LYS A 277 -10.21 12.54 7.93
N TYR A 278 -10.37 13.70 7.32
CA TYR A 278 -11.07 13.89 6.04
C TYR A 278 -12.54 13.43 5.99
N GLY A 279 -13.13 13.04 7.13
CA GLY A 279 -14.53 12.64 7.22
C GLY A 279 -14.85 11.26 6.60
N PHE A 280 -13.84 10.46 6.26
CA PHE A 280 -14.06 9.13 5.65
C PHE A 280 -14.76 8.16 6.60
N PHE A 281 -14.38 8.15 7.87
CA PHE A 281 -14.98 7.30 8.90
C PHE A 281 -15.35 8.13 10.15
N PRO A 282 -16.47 8.87 10.11
CA PRO A 282 -16.88 9.72 11.22
C PRO A 282 -16.99 8.92 12.53
N GLY A 283 -16.28 9.37 13.57
CA GLY A 283 -16.29 8.73 14.89
C GLY A 283 -15.41 7.47 15.02
N ALA A 284 -14.64 7.11 13.99
CA ALA A 284 -13.64 6.05 14.08
C ALA A 284 -12.22 6.59 14.31
N GLY A 285 -11.34 5.78 14.88
CA GLY A 285 -9.95 6.15 15.14
C GLY A 285 -9.16 5.03 15.82
N GLU A 286 -8.06 5.41 16.48
CA GLU A 286 -7.24 4.50 17.30
C GLU A 286 -6.78 3.23 16.58
N ALA A 287 -6.53 3.36 15.27
CA ALA A 287 -6.39 2.22 14.37
C ALA A 287 -4.99 1.59 14.36
N LEU A 288 -4.00 2.26 14.97
CA LEU A 288 -2.58 2.00 14.76
C LEU A 288 -1.89 1.37 15.99
N LEU A 289 -0.60 1.10 15.84
CA LEU A 289 0.25 0.38 16.80
C LEU A 289 0.80 1.27 17.93
N PHE A 290 0.96 2.58 17.69
CA PHE A 290 1.36 3.54 18.72
C PHE A 290 0.22 4.52 19.00
N ASP A 291 0.10 4.94 20.25
CA ASP A 291 -0.90 5.93 20.65
C ASP A 291 -0.44 7.37 20.32
N SER A 292 -1.29 8.35 20.61
CA SER A 292 -1.01 9.77 20.36
C SER A 292 0.19 10.32 21.15
N ASN A 293 0.68 9.61 22.17
CA ASN A 293 1.86 9.94 22.97
C ASN A 293 3.06 9.06 22.61
N TYR A 294 3.01 8.41 21.43
CA TYR A 294 4.09 7.56 20.92
C TYR A 294 4.37 6.32 21.80
N GLN A 295 3.42 5.93 22.66
CA GLN A 295 3.56 4.73 23.48
C GLN A 295 3.00 3.51 22.74
N PRO A 296 3.61 2.32 22.88
CA PRO A 296 3.08 1.08 22.32
C PRO A 296 1.67 0.79 22.85
N THR A 297 0.72 0.62 21.93
CA THR A 297 -0.62 0.11 22.25
C THR A 297 -0.56 -1.37 22.67
N PRO A 298 -1.64 -1.95 23.24
CA PRO A 298 -1.70 -3.40 23.47
C PRO A 298 -1.37 -4.23 22.22
N ALA A 299 -1.81 -3.80 21.03
CA ALA A 299 -1.49 -4.47 19.78
C ALA A 299 0.03 -4.48 19.48
N MET A 300 0.72 -3.35 19.67
CA MET A 300 2.18 -3.31 19.47
C MET A 300 2.92 -4.17 20.51
N LYS A 301 2.44 -4.17 21.76
CA LYS A 301 3.03 -5.00 22.83
C LYS A 301 2.88 -6.49 22.52
N GLU A 302 1.72 -6.91 22.03
CA GLU A 302 1.45 -8.27 21.58
C GLU A 302 2.41 -8.68 20.46
N LEU A 303 2.50 -7.88 19.38
CA LEU A 303 3.38 -8.19 18.25
C LEU A 303 4.88 -8.14 18.62
N SER A 304 5.28 -7.31 19.57
CA SER A 304 6.68 -7.17 19.98
C SER A 304 7.23 -8.36 20.77
N GLN A 305 6.35 -9.20 21.31
CA GLN A 305 6.76 -10.45 21.96
C GLN A 305 7.12 -11.52 20.91
N ASP A 306 6.47 -11.47 19.75
CA ASP A 306 6.51 -12.56 18.76
C ASP A 306 7.31 -12.22 17.48
N LEU A 307 7.37 -10.95 17.05
CA LEU A 307 7.74 -10.61 15.65
C LEU A 307 8.75 -9.46 15.44
N PHE A 308 8.92 -8.54 16.39
CA PHE A 308 9.83 -7.37 16.23
C PHE A 308 11.20 -7.51 16.91
N GLN A 309 11.51 -8.65 17.52
CA GLN A 309 12.80 -8.92 18.19
C GLN A 309 13.75 -9.82 17.37
N GLY A 310 13.41 -10.12 16.11
CA GLY A 310 14.22 -10.91 15.18
C GLY A 310 15.11 -10.08 14.28
#